data_AF-A0A1Z4R972-F1
#
_entry.id   AF-A0A1Z4R972-F1
#
_cell.length_a   1.000
_cell.length_b   1.000
_cell.length_c   1.000
_cell.angle_alpha   90.00
_cell.angle_beta   90.00
_cell.angle_gamma   90.00
#
_symmetry.space_group_name_H-M   'P 1'
#
loop_
_entity.id
_entity.type
_entity.pdbx_description
1 polymer ?
#
loop_
_entity_poly.entity_id
_entity_poly.type
_entity_poly.pdbx_seq_one_letter_code
_entity_poly.pdbx_strand_id
1 'polypeptide(L)'
;MNMMDLIELILVLATVVGVTGGHQITVKDNGGKTNTINLACISTQSWYDSIATQKLKQLLPAKTPIVIKNLGVDENGNNLGEVFLDNRSVNLQMVVDGNAIVDKNSLHYCLENRSQLLIAEANAKNKRLGLWQKQESNSNSNLHNSQIKTLQGKLIYEEIPPTRSVRAYRGEEFFLITNSSNPTRLLLRPSGKINRDHLKFWHNQSVEITTIYAEGTRPSSAKTPCPIDSNGQCLPQGDGYQVLSIKGLSSPIK
;
A
#
# COMPACT_ATOMS: atom_id res chain seq x y z
N MET A 1 8.94 7.72 40.25
CA MET A 1 8.96 6.35 39.69
C MET A 1 8.31 6.42 38.32
N ASN A 2 9.00 6.43 37.18
CA ASN A 2 10.41 6.35 36.84
C ASN A 2 10.67 7.27 35.65
N MET A 3 11.87 7.88 35.66
CA MET A 3 12.67 8.37 34.55
C MET A 3 12.03 8.18 33.16
N MET A 4 11.47 9.27 32.61
CA MET A 4 11.37 9.41 31.16
C MET A 4 12.80 9.33 30.64
N ASP A 5 13.20 8.15 30.14
CA ASP A 5 14.50 7.94 29.52
C ASP A 5 14.63 8.96 28.39
N LEU A 6 15.51 9.92 28.63
CA LEU A 6 16.00 10.85 27.62
C LEU A 6 16.81 9.98 26.65
N ILE A 7 16.14 9.39 25.65
CA ILE A 7 16.84 8.72 24.55
C ILE A 7 17.67 9.83 23.90
N GLU A 8 18.98 9.86 24.14
CA GLU A 8 19.89 10.70 23.38
C GLU A 8 19.77 10.26 21.92
N LEU A 9 19.12 11.09 21.10
CA LEU A 9 19.10 10.92 19.65
C LEU A 9 20.52 11.10 19.15
N ILE A 10 21.22 10.00 18.95
CA ILE A 10 22.53 10.01 18.31
C ILE A 10 22.30 9.75 16.82
N LEU A 11 22.59 10.77 16.00
CA LEU A 11 22.73 10.60 14.57
C LEU A 11 24.07 9.94 14.29
N VAL A 12 24.02 8.77 13.68
CA VAL A 12 25.19 7.96 13.34
C VAL A 12 25.37 7.98 11.83
N LEU A 13 26.55 8.38 11.37
CA LEU A 13 26.96 8.18 9.98
C LEU A 13 27.43 6.74 9.81
N ALA A 14 26.93 6.09 8.77
CA ALA A 14 27.27 4.71 8.47
C ALA A 14 27.27 4.45 6.96
N THR A 15 27.89 3.34 6.57
CA THR A 15 27.86 2.83 5.19
C THR A 15 27.14 1.49 5.16
N VAL A 16 26.21 1.31 4.23
CA VAL A 16 25.49 0.05 4.06
C VAL A 16 26.47 -1.05 3.64
N VAL A 17 26.49 -2.14 4.41
CA VAL A 17 27.20 -3.38 4.05
C VAL A 17 26.27 -4.29 3.27
N GLY A 18 25.02 -4.41 3.70
CA GLY A 18 24.01 -5.21 3.03
C GLY A 18 22.63 -5.12 3.67
N VAL A 19 21.68 -5.83 3.07
CA VAL A 19 20.31 -5.95 3.54
C VAL A 19 20.02 -7.42 3.81
N THR A 20 19.65 -7.75 5.04
CA THR A 20 19.46 -9.12 5.55
C THR A 20 18.00 -9.51 5.68
N GLY A 21 17.07 -8.56 5.67
CA GLY A 21 15.63 -8.81 5.66
C GLY A 21 14.82 -7.59 5.24
N GLY A 22 13.49 -7.71 5.19
CA GLY A 22 12.59 -6.65 4.69
C GLY A 22 12.54 -5.40 5.57
N HIS A 23 13.06 -5.47 6.80
CA HIS A 23 13.19 -4.35 7.73
C HIS A 23 14.55 -4.37 8.46
N GLN A 24 15.55 -5.07 7.92
CA GLN A 24 16.85 -5.22 8.58
C GLN A 24 18.01 -4.98 7.62
N ILE A 25 18.97 -4.18 8.06
CA ILE A 25 20.20 -3.86 7.32
C ILE A 25 21.44 -4.12 8.17
N THR A 26 22.55 -4.36 7.51
CA THR A 26 23.88 -4.40 8.13
C THR A 26 24.66 -3.19 7.64
N VAL A 27 25.29 -2.48 8.58
CA VAL A 27 25.99 -1.22 8.31
C VAL A 27 27.35 -1.24 8.97
N LYS A 28 28.28 -0.46 8.42
CA LYS A 28 29.59 -0.19 9.01
C LYS A 28 29.60 1.26 9.48
N ASP A 29 29.79 1.48 10.78
CA ASP A 29 29.90 2.82 11.34
C ASP A 29 31.24 3.48 11.00
N ASN A 30 31.40 4.76 11.36
CA ASN A 30 32.64 5.51 11.14
C ASN A 30 33.86 4.92 11.90
N GLY A 31 33.63 4.17 12.98
CA GLY A 31 34.68 3.45 13.70
C GLY A 31 35.11 2.15 13.00
N GLY A 32 34.43 1.79 11.91
CA GLY A 32 34.68 0.59 11.14
C GLY A 32 34.05 -0.67 11.72
N LYS A 33 33.22 -0.55 12.76
CA LYS A 33 32.49 -1.68 13.35
C LYS A 33 31.23 -1.96 12.55
N THR A 34 30.99 -3.24 12.29
CA THR A 34 29.78 -3.71 11.62
C THR A 34 28.68 -3.94 12.64
N ASN A 35 27.49 -3.38 12.42
CA ASN A 35 26.33 -3.54 13.28
C ASN A 35 25.08 -3.86 12.44
N THR A 36 24.14 -4.60 13.03
CA THR A 36 22.81 -4.85 12.46
C THR A 36 21.83 -3.83 12.98
N ILE A 37 21.05 -3.25 12.08
CA ILE A 37 20.03 -2.25 12.37
C ILE A 37 18.67 -2.79 11.93
N ASN A 38 17.73 -2.81 12.87
CA ASN A 38 16.32 -3.02 12.60
C ASN A 38 15.66 -1.65 12.36
N LEU A 39 14.95 -1.53 11.23
CA LEU A 39 14.25 -0.31 10.86
C LEU A 39 13.08 -0.11 11.84
N ALA A 40 13.18 0.92 12.66
CA ALA A 40 12.19 1.21 13.69
C ALA A 40 10.80 1.58 13.11
N CYS A 41 9.75 1.32 13.89
CA CYS A 41 8.36 1.70 13.64
C CYS A 41 7.70 1.07 12.41
N ILE A 42 8.42 0.17 11.74
CA ILE A 42 7.93 -0.59 10.60
C ILE A 42 8.21 -2.07 10.82
N SER A 43 7.40 -2.91 10.20
CA SER A 43 7.66 -4.34 10.13
C SER A 43 7.26 -4.89 8.76
N THR A 44 7.78 -6.06 8.43
CA THR A 44 7.44 -6.79 7.22
C THR A 44 6.70 -8.07 7.58
N GLN A 45 5.66 -8.39 6.81
CA GLN A 45 4.97 -9.67 6.97
C GLN A 45 5.84 -10.78 6.38
N SER A 46 5.95 -11.91 7.08
CA SER A 46 6.83 -13.02 6.71
C SER A 46 6.64 -13.49 5.26
N TRP A 47 5.40 -13.57 4.78
CA TRP A 47 5.09 -14.01 3.41
C TRP A 47 5.49 -12.99 2.32
N TYR A 48 5.78 -11.74 2.69
CA TYR A 48 6.16 -10.65 1.77
C TYR A 48 7.62 -10.21 1.94
N ASP A 49 8.33 -10.77 2.92
CA ASP A 49 9.65 -10.31 3.36
C ASP A 49 10.71 -10.36 2.24
N SER A 50 10.66 -11.36 1.36
CA SER A 50 11.61 -11.47 0.24
C SER A 50 11.47 -10.31 -0.77
N ILE A 51 10.25 -9.87 -1.05
CA ILE A 51 9.97 -8.75 -1.95
C ILE A 51 10.38 -7.44 -1.27
N ALA A 52 10.02 -7.27 0.01
CA ALA A 52 10.44 -6.12 0.80
C ALA A 52 11.97 -6.01 0.89
N THR A 53 12.66 -7.13 1.09
CA THR A 53 14.13 -7.22 1.09
C THR A 53 14.71 -6.74 -0.24
N GLN A 54 14.14 -7.17 -1.37
CA GLN A 54 14.60 -6.72 -2.69
C GLN A 54 14.41 -5.21 -2.88
N LYS A 55 13.28 -4.67 -2.42
CA LYS A 55 13.01 -3.23 -2.47
C LYS A 55 13.97 -2.44 -1.59
N LEU A 56 14.25 -2.94 -0.39
CA LEU A 56 15.22 -2.32 0.50
C LEU A 56 16.64 -2.38 -0.07
N LYS A 57 17.03 -3.45 -0.78
CA LYS A 57 18.30 -3.52 -1.54
C LYS A 57 18.39 -2.50 -2.67
N GLN A 58 17.28 -2.18 -3.32
CA GLN A 58 17.23 -1.15 -4.36
C GLN A 58 17.37 0.25 -3.77
N LEU A 59 16.77 0.50 -2.60
CA LEU A 59 16.88 1.77 -1.89
C LEU A 59 18.25 1.95 -1.23
N LEU A 60 18.82 0.87 -0.71
CA LEU A 60 20.08 0.85 0.02
C LEU A 60 21.07 -0.17 -0.60
N PRO A 61 21.63 0.11 -1.79
CA PRO A 61 22.72 -0.69 -2.33
C PRO A 61 23.91 -0.73 -1.37
N ALA A 62 24.72 -1.79 -1.44
CA ALA A 62 25.96 -1.85 -0.67
C ALA A 62 26.87 -0.65 -1.00
N LYS A 63 27.63 -0.19 0.00
CA LYS A 63 28.47 1.02 -0.03
C LYS A 63 27.73 2.35 -0.07
N THR A 64 26.41 2.35 0.08
CA THR A 64 25.63 3.59 0.17
C THR A 64 25.87 4.26 1.53
N PRO A 65 26.26 5.54 1.57
CA PRO A 65 26.34 6.29 2.82
C PRO A 65 24.94 6.65 3.31
N ILE A 66 24.70 6.51 4.60
CA ILE A 66 23.42 6.79 5.24
C ILE A 66 23.62 7.47 6.59
N VAL A 67 22.55 8.10 7.06
CA VAL A 67 22.43 8.59 8.43
C VAL A 67 21.43 7.70 9.16
N ILE A 68 21.76 7.28 10.38
CA ILE A 68 20.88 6.50 11.23
C ILE A 68 20.57 7.34 12.46
N LYS A 69 19.29 7.61 12.69
CA LYS A 69 18.82 8.11 13.98
C LYS A 69 18.64 6.90 14.89
N ASN A 70 19.58 6.72 15.82
CA ASN A 70 19.53 5.62 16.77
C ASN A 70 18.41 5.86 17.79
N LEU A 71 17.58 4.84 18.01
CA LEU A 71 16.41 4.88 18.88
C LEU A 71 16.52 3.88 20.03
N GLY A 72 17.64 3.17 20.14
CA GLY A 72 17.92 2.20 21.19
C GLY A 72 18.20 0.81 20.64
N VAL A 73 17.87 -0.20 21.45
CA VAL A 73 18.01 -1.61 21.08
C VAL A 73 16.67 -2.32 21.22
N ASP A 74 16.41 -3.29 20.36
CA ASP A 74 15.23 -4.16 20.49
C ASP A 74 15.44 -5.26 21.55
N GLU A 75 14.40 -6.05 21.76
CA GLU A 75 14.40 -7.17 22.73
C GLU A 75 15.46 -8.25 22.40
N ASN A 76 15.94 -8.30 21.16
CA ASN A 76 16.96 -9.23 20.69
C ASN A 76 18.37 -8.61 20.73
N GLY A 77 18.51 -7.37 21.22
CA GLY A 77 19.78 -6.66 21.27
C GLY A 77 20.25 -6.06 19.95
N ASN A 78 19.41 -6.02 18.91
CA ASN A 78 19.72 -5.32 17.66
C ASN A 78 19.45 -3.83 17.82
N ASN A 79 20.25 -2.98 17.17
CA ASN A 79 20.00 -1.55 17.20
C ASN A 79 18.70 -1.21 16.44
N LEU A 80 17.84 -0.39 17.05
CA LEU A 80 16.66 0.17 16.41
C LEU A 80 17.00 1.54 15.84
N GLY A 81 16.63 1.79 14.59
CA GLY A 81 16.91 3.08 13.97
C GLY A 81 15.95 3.50 12.87
N GLU A 82 15.80 4.82 12.75
CA GLU A 82 15.30 5.43 11.53
C GLU A 82 16.46 5.69 10.58
N VAL A 83 16.37 5.13 9.37
CA VAL A 83 17.44 5.21 8.38
C VAL A 83 17.10 6.29 7.36
N PHE A 84 18.08 7.14 7.06
CA PHE A 84 17.95 8.25 6.13
C PHE A 84 19.00 8.13 5.02
N LEU A 85 18.53 8.25 3.78
CA LEU A 85 19.35 8.43 2.58
C LEU A 85 19.01 9.80 2.00
N ASP A 86 20.03 10.66 1.81
CA ASP A 86 19.86 12.02 1.29
C ASP A 86 18.73 12.81 1.99
N ASN A 87 18.71 12.73 3.33
CA ASN A 87 17.71 13.37 4.20
C ASN A 87 16.25 12.87 3.98
N ARG A 88 16.07 11.68 3.40
CA ARG A 88 14.77 11.03 3.23
C ARG A 88 14.70 9.76 4.06
N SER A 89 13.62 9.59 4.83
CA SER A 89 13.41 8.39 5.64
C SER A 89 13.14 7.18 4.76
N VAL A 90 14.03 6.20 4.82
CA VAL A 90 13.88 4.89 4.15
C VAL A 90 12.73 4.11 4.78
N ASN A 91 12.58 4.20 6.11
CA ASN A 91 11.48 3.55 6.84
C ASN A 91 10.12 4.05 6.30
N LEU A 92 9.96 5.37 6.16
CA LEU A 92 8.74 5.95 5.59
C LEU A 92 8.55 5.54 4.12
N GLN A 93 9.61 5.57 3.31
CA GLN A 93 9.53 5.17 1.90
C GLN A 93 9.05 3.72 1.74
N MET A 94 9.53 2.80 2.59
CA MET A 94 9.07 1.41 2.61
C MET A 94 7.56 1.30 2.87
N VAL A 95 7.00 2.14 3.75
CA VAL A 95 5.55 2.17 4.02
C VAL A 95 4.77 2.82 2.88
N VAL A 96 5.26 3.94 2.34
CA VAL A 96 4.65 4.65 1.20
C VAL A 96 4.47 3.73 -0.01
N ASP A 97 5.47 2.89 -0.29
CA ASP A 97 5.44 1.94 -1.41
C ASP A 97 4.70 0.64 -1.08
N GLY A 98 4.17 0.51 0.15
CA GLY A 98 3.47 -0.69 0.61
C GLY A 98 4.38 -1.91 0.81
N ASN A 99 5.67 -1.72 1.03
CA ASN A 99 6.64 -2.79 1.29
C ASN A 99 6.85 -3.09 2.77
N ALA A 100 6.29 -2.26 3.65
CA ALA A 100 6.24 -2.48 5.09
C ALA A 100 4.89 -2.01 5.66
N ILE A 101 4.54 -2.54 6.84
CA ILE A 101 3.42 -2.08 7.67
C ILE A 101 3.96 -1.23 8.81
N VAL A 102 3.09 -0.43 9.43
CA VAL A 102 3.45 0.31 10.64
C VAL A 102 3.42 -0.65 11.83
N ASP A 103 4.55 -0.78 12.51
CA ASP A 103 4.61 -1.51 13.77
C ASP A 103 4.15 -0.61 14.91
N LYS A 104 2.93 -0.86 15.39
CA LYS A 104 2.31 -0.08 16.47
C LYS A 104 3.06 -0.22 17.79
N ASN A 105 3.80 -1.33 18.00
CA ASN A 105 4.50 -1.60 19.24
C ASN A 105 5.80 -0.78 19.36
N SER A 106 6.41 -0.40 18.23
CA SER A 106 7.60 0.45 18.20
C SER A 106 7.31 1.89 17.76
N LEU A 107 6.06 2.22 17.41
CA LEU A 107 5.66 3.54 16.89
C LEU A 107 5.93 4.71 17.85
N HIS A 108 6.04 4.45 19.16
CA HIS A 108 6.40 5.48 20.14
C HIS A 108 7.85 5.95 19.99
N TYR A 109 8.73 5.20 19.33
CA TYR A 109 10.10 5.63 19.05
C TYR A 109 10.19 6.66 17.91
N CYS A 110 9.23 6.67 16.96
CA CYS A 110 9.25 7.56 15.80
C CYS A 110 8.24 8.71 15.93
N LEU A 111 8.32 9.49 17.02
CA LEU A 111 7.33 10.55 17.31
C LEU A 111 7.20 11.59 16.19
N GLU A 112 8.31 11.98 15.57
CA GLU A 112 8.34 12.97 14.48
C GLU A 112 7.63 12.47 13.22
N ASN A 113 7.82 11.19 12.87
CA ASN A 113 7.28 10.59 11.65
C ASN A 113 6.01 9.77 11.87
N ARG A 114 5.51 9.68 13.11
CA ARG A 114 4.35 8.85 13.49
C ARG A 114 3.13 9.09 12.61
N SER A 115 2.71 10.34 12.48
CA SER A 115 1.54 10.68 11.67
C SER A 115 1.78 10.37 10.19
N GLN A 116 2.99 10.62 9.70
CA GLN A 116 3.35 10.37 8.30
C GLN A 116 3.34 8.87 7.97
N LEU A 117 3.87 8.04 8.87
CA LEU A 117 3.85 6.58 8.74
C LEU A 117 2.42 6.03 8.70
N LEU A 118 1.56 6.47 9.61
CA LEU A 118 0.15 6.05 9.65
C LEU A 118 -0.62 6.49 8.40
N ILE A 119 -0.42 7.72 7.94
CA ILE A 119 -1.03 8.25 6.71
C ILE A 119 -0.50 7.49 5.49
N ALA A 120 0.81 7.24 5.41
CA ALA A 120 1.44 6.49 4.34
C ALA A 120 0.88 5.08 4.24
N GLU A 121 0.71 4.39 5.38
CA GLU A 121 0.15 3.04 5.41
C GLU A 121 -1.30 3.03 4.92
N ALA A 122 -2.13 3.97 5.42
CA ALA A 122 -3.51 4.10 4.97
C ALA A 122 -3.59 4.37 3.45
N ASN A 123 -2.70 5.20 2.93
CA ASN A 123 -2.62 5.48 1.50
C ASN A 123 -2.16 4.27 0.68
N ALA A 124 -1.16 3.52 1.15
CA ALA A 124 -0.66 2.32 0.49
C ALA A 124 -1.74 1.21 0.46
N LYS A 125 -2.51 1.06 1.55
CA LYS A 125 -3.70 0.21 1.63
C LYS A 125 -4.74 0.61 0.58
N ASN A 126 -5.16 1.88 0.60
CA ASN A 126 -6.18 2.41 -0.30
C ASN A 126 -5.78 2.27 -1.78
N LYS A 127 -4.48 2.44 -2.09
CA LYS A 127 -3.93 2.33 -3.45
C LYS A 127 -3.52 0.91 -3.83
N ARG A 128 -3.67 -0.07 -2.93
CA ARG A 128 -3.26 -1.47 -3.13
C ARG A 128 -1.81 -1.55 -3.62
N LEU A 129 -0.89 -0.94 -2.87
CA LEU A 129 0.54 -0.97 -3.18
C LEU A 129 1.22 -2.13 -2.44
N GLY A 130 2.22 -2.73 -3.07
CA GLY A 130 3.05 -3.78 -2.47
C GLY A 130 2.25 -4.90 -1.80
N LEU A 131 2.49 -5.11 -0.49
CA LEU A 131 1.85 -6.16 0.30
C LEU A 131 0.32 -6.04 0.36
N TRP A 132 -0.23 -4.84 0.16
CA TRP A 132 -1.66 -4.59 0.14
C TRP A 132 -2.35 -5.08 -1.15
N GLN A 133 -1.58 -5.49 -2.16
CA GLN A 133 -2.12 -6.15 -3.36
C GLN A 133 -2.68 -7.54 -3.05
N LYS A 134 -2.05 -8.24 -2.09
CA LYS A 134 -2.36 -9.66 -1.79
C LYS A 134 -3.16 -9.85 -0.50
N GLN A 135 -3.25 -8.87 0.39
CA GLN A 135 -4.03 -9.02 1.64
C GLN A 135 -5.54 -9.25 1.41
N GLU A 136 -6.10 -8.85 0.27
CA GLU A 136 -7.47 -9.26 -0.10
C GLU A 136 -7.54 -10.74 -0.53
N SER A 137 -6.46 -11.35 -1.04
CA SER A 137 -6.48 -12.76 -1.47
C SER A 137 -6.40 -13.78 -0.33
N ASN A 138 -5.94 -13.40 0.87
CA ASN A 138 -5.86 -14.30 2.04
C ASN A 138 -6.93 -14.04 3.11
N SER A 139 -7.77 -13.02 2.93
CA SER A 139 -8.97 -12.80 3.75
C SER A 139 -10.18 -13.36 3.01
N ASN A 140 -10.33 -14.69 2.97
CA ASN A 140 -11.47 -15.39 2.36
C ASN A 140 -11.98 -14.81 1.04
N SER A 141 -11.10 -14.59 0.06
CA SER A 141 -11.56 -14.08 -1.21
C SER A 141 -10.79 -14.70 -2.39
N ASN A 142 -11.46 -15.64 -3.03
CA ASN A 142 -11.28 -15.99 -4.44
C ASN A 142 -11.50 -14.76 -5.37
N LEU A 143 -11.29 -13.51 -4.95
CA LEU A 143 -11.86 -12.29 -5.57
C LEU A 143 -11.20 -11.88 -6.89
N HIS A 144 -9.96 -12.35 -7.13
CA HIS A 144 -9.25 -12.16 -8.40
C HIS A 144 -9.23 -13.40 -9.30
N ASN A 145 -10.01 -14.44 -8.98
CA ASN A 145 -10.28 -15.46 -9.99
C ASN A 145 -11.31 -14.86 -10.97
N SER A 146 -11.20 -15.11 -12.28
CA SER A 146 -12.19 -14.70 -13.30
C SER A 146 -13.53 -15.43 -13.18
N GLN A 147 -13.94 -15.71 -11.93
CA GLN A 147 -15.17 -16.35 -11.56
C GLN A 147 -16.25 -15.29 -11.37
N ILE A 148 -17.46 -15.64 -11.80
CA ILE A 148 -18.65 -14.84 -11.57
C ILE A 148 -18.95 -14.84 -10.07
N LYS A 149 -19.20 -13.66 -9.51
CA LYS A 149 -19.45 -13.45 -8.07
C LYS A 149 -20.64 -12.57 -7.84
N THR A 150 -21.41 -12.88 -6.81
CA THR A 150 -22.47 -12.03 -6.30
C THR A 150 -21.98 -11.29 -5.07
N LEU A 151 -22.11 -9.96 -5.08
CA LEU A 151 -21.65 -9.06 -4.02
C LEU A 151 -22.78 -8.14 -3.61
N GLN A 152 -22.86 -7.82 -2.32
CA GLN A 152 -23.83 -6.88 -1.78
C GLN A 152 -23.12 -5.68 -1.17
N GLY A 153 -23.69 -4.49 -1.37
CA GLY A 153 -23.09 -3.26 -0.87
C GLY A 153 -23.84 -2.02 -1.28
N LYS A 154 -23.32 -0.87 -0.89
CA LYS A 154 -23.80 0.43 -1.35
C LYS A 154 -23.05 0.85 -2.61
N LEU A 155 -23.78 1.14 -3.69
CA LEU A 155 -23.17 1.63 -4.92
C LEU A 155 -22.93 3.14 -4.83
N ILE A 156 -21.71 3.56 -5.12
CA ILE A 156 -21.26 4.96 -5.14
C ILE A 156 -20.83 5.29 -6.56
N TYR A 157 -21.24 6.45 -7.04
CA TYR A 157 -20.82 7.04 -8.29
C TYR A 157 -20.11 8.34 -7.94
N GLU A 158 -18.92 8.52 -8.51
CA GLU A 158 -18.15 9.75 -8.42
C GLU A 158 -17.88 10.23 -9.84
N GLU A 159 -18.22 11.48 -10.11
CA GLU A 159 -17.91 12.10 -11.38
C GLU A 159 -16.40 12.23 -11.56
N ILE A 160 -15.88 11.79 -12.71
CA ILE A 160 -14.46 11.95 -13.01
C ILE A 160 -14.17 13.43 -13.23
N PRO A 161 -13.10 13.99 -12.61
CA PRO A 161 -12.63 15.32 -12.95
C PRO A 161 -12.23 15.42 -14.45
N PRO A 162 -12.23 16.62 -15.04
CA PRO A 162 -11.95 16.83 -16.46
C PRO A 162 -10.65 16.16 -16.94
N THR A 163 -10.62 15.88 -18.26
CA THR A 163 -9.59 15.07 -18.93
C THR A 163 -8.17 15.47 -18.54
N ARG A 164 -7.32 14.46 -18.23
CA ARG A 164 -5.89 14.49 -17.81
C ARG A 164 -5.58 14.07 -16.37
N SER A 165 -6.55 13.61 -15.58
CA SER A 165 -6.24 12.98 -14.29
C SER A 165 -5.93 11.48 -14.43
N VAL A 166 -5.13 10.94 -13.51
CA VAL A 166 -4.88 9.48 -13.42
C VAL A 166 -6.19 8.72 -13.18
N ARG A 167 -7.11 9.29 -12.40
CA ARG A 167 -8.45 8.73 -12.16
C ARG A 167 -9.27 8.66 -13.44
N ALA A 168 -9.18 9.69 -14.29
CA ALA A 168 -9.83 9.72 -15.60
C ALA A 168 -9.27 8.66 -16.53
N TYR A 169 -7.95 8.54 -16.58
CA TYR A 169 -7.28 7.50 -17.35
C TYR A 169 -7.71 6.10 -16.90
N ARG A 170 -7.79 5.89 -15.58
CA ARG A 170 -8.23 4.63 -14.99
C ARG A 170 -9.73 4.43 -15.03
N GLY A 171 -10.57 5.42 -15.31
CA GLY A 171 -12.03 5.30 -15.30
C GLY A 171 -12.63 4.99 -13.91
N GLU A 172 -12.06 5.55 -12.86
CA GLU A 172 -12.45 5.33 -11.45
C GLU A 172 -13.77 6.06 -11.09
N GLU A 173 -14.89 5.57 -11.61
CA GLU A 173 -16.22 6.19 -11.50
C GLU A 173 -17.17 5.52 -10.50
N PHE A 174 -17.25 4.20 -10.56
CA PHE A 174 -18.26 3.43 -9.84
C PHE A 174 -17.61 2.56 -8.79
N PHE A 175 -18.18 2.55 -7.60
CA PHE A 175 -17.64 1.78 -6.49
C PHE A 175 -18.74 1.03 -5.77
N LEU A 176 -18.44 -0.18 -5.31
CA LEU A 176 -19.26 -0.88 -4.32
C LEU A 176 -18.55 -0.78 -2.97
N ILE A 177 -19.25 -0.26 -1.96
CA ILE A 177 -18.83 -0.39 -0.56
C ILE A 177 -19.51 -1.64 -0.01
N THR A 178 -18.76 -2.71 0.23
CA THR A 178 -19.33 -4.01 0.59
C THR A 178 -20.00 -4.01 1.96
N ASN A 179 -21.10 -4.75 2.08
CA ASN A 179 -21.76 -5.00 3.37
C ASN A 179 -21.04 -6.15 4.10
N SER A 180 -19.83 -5.89 4.60
CA SER A 180 -19.03 -6.85 5.37
C SER A 180 -18.54 -6.24 6.68
N SER A 181 -18.15 -7.07 7.64
CA SER A 181 -17.55 -6.62 8.92
C SER A 181 -16.32 -5.73 8.72
N ASN A 182 -15.60 -5.93 7.61
CA ASN A 182 -14.58 -5.05 7.09
C ASN A 182 -15.02 -4.55 5.70
N PRO A 183 -15.67 -3.38 5.59
CA PRO A 183 -16.16 -2.88 4.31
C PRO A 183 -15.00 -2.59 3.36
N THR A 184 -15.07 -3.11 2.14
CA THR A 184 -14.08 -2.87 1.09
C THR A 184 -14.70 -2.02 -0.01
N ARG A 185 -13.87 -1.17 -0.63
CA ARG A 185 -14.26 -0.33 -1.76
C ARG A 185 -13.80 -1.00 -3.05
N LEU A 186 -14.74 -1.57 -3.80
CA LEU A 186 -14.47 -2.29 -5.05
C LEU A 186 -14.76 -1.39 -6.25
N LEU A 187 -13.82 -1.30 -7.18
CA LEU A 187 -14.01 -0.56 -8.44
C LEU A 187 -14.90 -1.36 -9.40
N LEU A 188 -16.04 -0.79 -9.78
CA LEU A 188 -16.99 -1.37 -10.71
C LEU A 188 -16.80 -0.80 -12.12
N ARG A 189 -17.04 -1.66 -13.12
CA ARG A 189 -16.99 -1.31 -14.54
C ARG A 189 -18.35 -1.58 -15.18
N PRO A 190 -18.86 -0.65 -16.00
CA PRO A 190 -19.92 -0.98 -16.94
C PRO A 190 -19.51 -2.17 -17.82
N SER A 191 -20.49 -2.91 -18.31
CA SER A 191 -20.31 -4.01 -19.25
C SER A 191 -21.25 -3.86 -20.43
N GLY A 192 -21.16 -4.76 -21.42
CA GLY A 192 -22.16 -4.83 -22.49
C GLY A 192 -23.59 -5.10 -21.99
N LYS A 193 -23.76 -5.63 -20.76
CA LYS A 193 -25.07 -5.91 -20.17
C LYS A 193 -25.60 -4.75 -19.33
N ILE A 194 -24.71 -4.08 -18.59
CA ILE A 194 -25.06 -2.97 -17.70
C ILE A 194 -24.23 -1.76 -18.10
N ASN A 195 -24.88 -0.79 -18.73
CA ASN A 195 -24.23 0.43 -19.18
C ASN A 195 -23.98 1.44 -18.04
N ARG A 196 -23.28 2.52 -18.37
CA ARG A 196 -22.88 3.58 -17.43
C ARG A 196 -24.08 4.26 -16.77
N ASP A 197 -25.10 4.62 -17.54
CA ASP A 197 -26.26 5.36 -17.02
C ASP A 197 -27.14 4.48 -16.11
N HIS A 198 -27.22 3.19 -16.43
CA HIS A 198 -27.87 2.22 -15.57
C HIS A 198 -27.14 2.10 -14.22
N LEU A 199 -25.81 2.08 -14.18
CA LEU A 199 -25.08 2.10 -12.89
C LEU A 199 -25.27 3.41 -12.12
N LYS A 200 -25.31 4.56 -12.82
CA LYS A 200 -25.57 5.86 -12.19
C LYS A 200 -26.92 5.92 -11.48
N PHE A 201 -27.94 5.29 -12.05
CA PHE A 201 -29.28 5.22 -11.43
C PHE A 201 -29.23 4.61 -10.02
N TRP A 202 -28.35 3.64 -9.79
CA TRP A 202 -28.18 2.97 -8.51
C TRP A 202 -27.29 3.72 -7.51
N HIS A 203 -26.86 4.95 -7.84
CA HIS A 203 -26.03 5.75 -6.94
C HIS A 203 -26.70 5.93 -5.57
N ASN A 204 -25.92 5.73 -4.51
CA ASN A 204 -26.32 5.76 -3.11
C ASN A 204 -27.36 4.72 -2.69
N GLN A 205 -27.63 3.71 -3.52
CA GLN A 205 -28.55 2.62 -3.19
C GLN A 205 -27.81 1.36 -2.72
N SER A 206 -28.47 0.59 -1.84
CA SER A 206 -28.03 -0.76 -1.49
C SER A 206 -28.41 -1.72 -2.61
N VAL A 207 -27.43 -2.45 -3.11
CA VAL A 207 -27.59 -3.32 -4.28
C VAL A 207 -26.95 -4.67 -4.06
N GLU A 208 -27.47 -5.67 -4.76
CA GLU A 208 -26.79 -6.92 -5.06
C GLU A 208 -26.37 -6.88 -6.53
N ILE A 209 -25.08 -7.12 -6.78
CA ILE A 209 -24.50 -7.15 -8.12
C ILE A 209 -23.88 -8.50 -8.40
N THR A 210 -24.04 -8.98 -9.63
CA THR A 210 -23.23 -10.09 -10.16
C THR A 210 -22.12 -9.51 -11.01
N THR A 211 -20.89 -9.92 -10.75
CA THR A 211 -19.69 -9.34 -11.37
C THR A 211 -18.68 -10.40 -11.79
N ILE A 212 -17.78 -10.02 -12.69
CA ILE A 212 -16.56 -10.78 -13.01
C ILE A 212 -15.37 -9.82 -12.96
N TYR A 213 -14.27 -10.23 -12.35
CA TYR A 213 -13.06 -9.43 -12.33
C TYR A 213 -12.37 -9.47 -13.70
N ALA A 214 -12.11 -8.30 -14.25
CA ALA A 214 -11.31 -8.12 -15.46
C ALA A 214 -9.98 -7.45 -15.09
N GLU A 215 -8.87 -8.07 -15.51
CA GLU A 215 -7.55 -7.46 -15.39
C GLU A 215 -7.41 -6.30 -16.38
N GLY A 216 -6.79 -5.22 -15.93
CA GLY A 216 -6.50 -4.07 -16.77
C GLY A 216 -5.39 -4.37 -17.76
N THR A 217 -5.48 -3.78 -18.94
CA THR A 217 -4.44 -3.89 -19.98
C THR A 217 -3.46 -2.74 -19.87
N ARG A 218 -2.16 -3.00 -20.02
CA ARG A 218 -1.13 -1.96 -20.09
C ARG A 218 -0.97 -1.52 -21.55
N PRO A 219 -1.33 -0.28 -21.93
CA PRO A 219 -1.03 0.21 -23.26
C PRO A 219 0.48 0.37 -23.44
N SER A 220 0.93 0.31 -24.70
CA SER A 220 2.32 0.57 -25.03
C SER A 220 2.60 2.08 -24.96
N SER A 221 3.55 2.47 -24.11
CA SER A 221 4.00 3.87 -23.99
C SER A 221 4.58 4.43 -25.28
N ALA A 222 5.01 3.57 -26.21
CA ALA A 222 5.52 3.98 -27.52
C ALA A 222 4.41 4.40 -28.51
N LYS A 223 3.15 4.02 -28.25
CA LYS A 223 2.02 4.23 -29.18
C LYS A 223 0.97 5.21 -28.65
N THR A 224 0.84 5.31 -27.33
CA THR A 224 -0.22 6.11 -26.70
C THR A 224 0.32 6.85 -25.47
N PRO A 225 0.16 8.19 -25.38
CA PRO A 225 0.44 8.93 -24.16
C PRO A 225 -0.40 8.40 -22.99
N CYS A 226 0.27 8.05 -21.89
CA CYS A 226 -0.34 7.44 -20.72
C CYS A 226 0.35 7.96 -19.45
N PRO A 227 -0.34 7.98 -18.29
CA PRO A 227 0.34 8.14 -17.02
C PRO A 227 1.24 6.93 -16.75
N ILE A 228 2.45 7.19 -16.27
CA ILE A 228 3.46 6.16 -15.99
C ILE A 228 3.51 5.75 -14.51
N ASP A 229 3.82 4.48 -14.25
CA ASP A 229 4.15 3.97 -12.92
C ASP A 229 5.60 4.28 -12.54
N SER A 230 6.01 3.85 -11.34
CA SER A 230 7.38 4.04 -10.84
C SER A 230 8.46 3.36 -11.66
N ASN A 231 8.10 2.43 -12.56
CA ASN A 231 9.02 1.77 -13.48
C ASN A 231 9.01 2.45 -14.88
N GLY A 232 8.32 3.58 -15.03
CA GLY A 232 8.21 4.29 -16.31
C GLY A 232 7.27 3.62 -17.31
N GLN A 233 6.48 2.62 -16.89
CA GLN A 233 5.53 1.93 -17.77
C GLN A 233 4.14 2.53 -17.64
N CYS A 234 3.31 2.45 -18.69
CA CYS A 234 1.92 2.89 -18.60
C CYS A 234 1.18 2.19 -17.45
N LEU A 235 0.40 2.96 -16.69
CA LEU A 235 -0.54 2.38 -15.74
C LEU A 235 -1.53 1.46 -16.48
N PRO A 236 -1.94 0.33 -15.88
CA PRO A 236 -2.98 -0.51 -16.44
C PRO A 236 -4.30 0.28 -16.54
N GLN A 237 -5.07 -0.01 -17.58
CA GLN A 237 -6.37 0.57 -17.84
C GLN A 237 -7.44 -0.52 -17.86
N GLY A 238 -8.60 -0.24 -17.24
CA GLY A 238 -9.77 -1.10 -17.31
C GLY A 238 -9.81 -2.23 -16.28
N ASP A 239 -8.91 -2.23 -15.30
CA ASP A 239 -8.98 -3.15 -14.16
C ASP A 239 -10.24 -2.91 -13.31
N GLY A 240 -10.92 -3.98 -12.89
CA GLY A 240 -12.07 -3.87 -11.99
C GLY A 240 -13.15 -4.93 -12.23
N TYR A 241 -14.24 -4.81 -11.48
CA TYR A 241 -15.36 -5.75 -11.53
C TYR A 241 -16.37 -5.32 -12.59
N GLN A 242 -16.41 -6.04 -13.71
CA GLN A 242 -17.44 -5.85 -14.73
C GLN A 242 -18.79 -6.28 -14.19
N VAL A 243 -19.76 -5.37 -14.19
CA VAL A 243 -21.10 -5.64 -13.66
C VAL A 243 -21.94 -6.36 -14.72
N LEU A 244 -22.31 -7.60 -14.43
CA LEU A 244 -23.12 -8.46 -15.31
C LEU A 244 -24.62 -8.30 -15.04
N SER A 245 -24.99 -8.05 -13.79
CA SER A 245 -26.36 -7.73 -13.36
C SER A 245 -26.34 -6.91 -12.07
N ILE A 246 -27.44 -6.20 -11.81
CA ILE A 246 -27.64 -5.37 -10.62
C ILE A 246 -29.12 -5.40 -10.24
N LYS A 247 -29.40 -5.51 -8.93
CA LYS A 247 -30.76 -5.35 -8.38
C LYS A 247 -30.71 -4.63 -7.05
N GLY A 248 -31.76 -3.88 -6.73
CA GLY A 248 -31.91 -3.19 -5.46
C GLY A 248 -32.16 -4.18 -4.32
N LEU A 249 -31.54 -3.91 -3.17
CA LEU A 249 -31.89 -4.55 -1.92
C LEU A 249 -32.90 -3.65 -1.21
N SER A 250 -34.17 -4.06 -1.17
CA SER A 250 -35.17 -3.41 -0.33
C SER A 250 -34.71 -3.51 1.13
N SER A 251 -34.64 -2.37 1.83
CA SER A 251 -34.47 -2.38 3.28
C SER A 251 -35.54 -3.28 3.90
N PRO A 252 -35.22 -4.14 4.88
CA PRO A 252 -36.25 -4.80 5.65
C PRO A 252 -37.13 -3.70 6.25
N ILE A 253 -38.42 -3.72 5.89
CA ILE A 253 -39.45 -2.92 6.54
C ILE A 253 -39.34 -3.26 8.02
N LYS A 254 -38.94 -2.28 8.84
CA LYS A 254 -38.94 -2.40 10.30
C LYS A 254 -40.36 -2.50 10.81
#